data_AF-A0A843DPH3-F1
#
_entry.id   AF-A0A843DPH3-F1
#
_cell.length_a   1.000
_cell.length_b   1.000
_cell.length_c   1.000
_cell.angle_alpha   90.00
_cell.angle_beta   90.00
_cell.angle_gamma   90.00
#
_symmetry.space_group_name_H-M   'P 1'
#
loop_
_entity.id
_entity.type
_entity.pdbx_description
1 polymer ?
#
loop_
_entity_poly.entity_id
_entity_poly.type
_entity_poly.pdbx_seq_one_letter_code
_entity_poly.pdbx_strand_id
1 'polypeptide(L)'
;DMRSAVNMLFGSAAGRTELSAEGVSTAQKDERATIFDLVAAVASGTSDDRLMKLSRECEEKPDYVVQWVEEAVSQIPDRARRIRAYRRVSRADVYLGRTMTRQYYTLWRYATSLMTVGVAAEEESSGYRPRVMPPSRWKRMATAKKQKTVRRTLSAALAEGYSIPDSQIQSEYIDLLSRVAEANPEEFCERHNLDADQMTVLLHDKARAAAAFKAVQKAAKEREMKVKKAAAAKKAEARKKADLEEALKKAEAEAAPAPVVPEVPAEEEKPVEKKPAATQATLDFF
;
A
#
# COMPACT_ATOMS: atom_id res chain seq x y z
N ASP A 1 -0.56 -19.13 23.57
CA ASP A 1 0.11 -17.86 23.89
C ASP A 1 0.28 -17.77 25.40
N MET A 2 1.52 -17.81 25.89
CA MET A 2 1.82 -17.81 27.33
C MET A 2 1.44 -16.49 28.02
N ARG A 3 1.53 -15.36 27.32
CA ARG A 3 1.21 -14.06 27.89
C ARG A 3 -0.28 -13.95 28.27
N SER A 4 -1.16 -14.48 27.42
CA SER A 4 -2.59 -14.53 27.70
C SER A 4 -2.91 -15.43 28.90
N ALA A 5 -2.23 -16.57 29.04
CA ALA A 5 -2.44 -17.49 30.15
C ALA A 5 -2.02 -16.86 31.50
N VAL A 6 -0.88 -16.17 31.53
CA VAL A 6 -0.41 -15.43 32.71
C VAL A 6 -1.38 -14.30 33.09
N ASN A 7 -1.88 -13.55 32.11
CA ASN A 7 -2.86 -12.48 32.36
C ASN A 7 -4.19 -13.01 32.91
N MET A 8 -4.67 -14.16 32.40
CA MET A 8 -5.89 -14.79 32.91
C MET A 8 -5.69 -15.30 34.34
N LEU A 9 -4.55 -15.92 34.63
CA LEU A 9 -4.21 -16.35 35.98
C LEU A 9 -4.13 -15.16 36.94
N PHE A 10 -3.44 -14.09 36.54
CA PHE A 10 -3.36 -12.85 37.32
C PHE A 10 -4.75 -12.24 37.57
N GLY A 11 -5.62 -12.20 36.56
CA GLY A 11 -7.00 -11.74 36.72
C GLY A 11 -7.83 -12.61 37.67
N SER A 12 -7.63 -13.93 37.65
CA SER A 12 -8.30 -14.85 38.58
C SER A 12 -7.76 -14.75 40.02
N ALA A 13 -6.48 -14.36 40.17
CA ALA A 13 -5.79 -14.17 41.44
C ALA A 13 -6.07 -12.80 42.09
N ALA A 14 -6.49 -11.81 41.30
CA ALA A 14 -6.65 -10.43 41.76
C ALA A 14 -7.66 -10.34 42.93
N GLY A 15 -7.19 -9.91 44.09
CA GLY A 15 -8.00 -9.77 45.31
C GLY A 15 -8.17 -11.04 46.14
N ARG A 16 -7.47 -12.14 45.80
CA ARG A 16 -7.48 -13.40 46.56
C ARG A 16 -6.07 -13.74 47.05
N THR A 17 -5.97 -14.26 48.27
CA THR A 17 -4.70 -14.75 48.86
C THR A 17 -4.39 -16.19 48.49
N GLU A 18 -5.41 -16.98 48.15
CA GLU A 18 -5.29 -18.38 47.75
C GLU A 18 -6.19 -18.69 46.54
N LEU A 19 -5.73 -19.57 45.66
CA LEU A 19 -6.44 -20.02 44.46
C LEU A 19 -6.64 -21.53 44.50
N SER A 20 -7.89 -21.98 44.57
CA SER A 20 -8.26 -23.39 44.38
C SER A 20 -8.56 -23.68 42.91
N ALA A 21 -8.46 -24.95 42.49
CA ALA A 21 -8.78 -25.37 41.13
C ALA A 21 -10.23 -25.04 40.72
N GLU A 22 -11.15 -24.99 41.69
CA GLU A 22 -12.55 -24.59 41.49
C GLU A 22 -12.72 -23.06 41.36
N GLY A 23 -11.81 -22.29 41.98
CA GLY A 23 -11.79 -20.82 41.91
C GLY A 23 -11.13 -20.27 40.64
N VAL A 24 -10.33 -21.10 39.96
CA VAL A 24 -9.85 -20.87 38.61
C VAL A 24 -10.94 -21.34 37.65
N SER A 25 -11.94 -20.50 37.43
CA SER A 25 -12.80 -20.68 36.27
C SER A 25 -11.92 -20.50 35.04
N THR A 26 -11.48 -21.61 34.45
CA THR A 26 -11.12 -21.65 33.04
C THR A 26 -12.43 -21.38 32.32
N ALA A 27 -12.85 -20.11 32.27
CA ALA A 27 -14.02 -19.70 31.54
C ALA A 27 -13.90 -20.36 30.19
N GLN A 28 -14.79 -21.32 29.90
CA GLN A 28 -14.91 -21.89 28.57
C GLN A 28 -14.97 -20.67 27.68
N LYS A 29 -13.95 -20.51 26.83
CA LYS A 29 -13.84 -19.34 25.98
C LYS A 29 -15.17 -19.28 25.25
N ASP A 30 -15.92 -18.20 25.47
CA ASP A 30 -17.26 -18.03 24.92
C ASP A 30 -17.16 -18.40 23.43
N GLU A 31 -17.80 -19.51 23.05
CA GLU A 31 -17.73 -20.04 21.67
C GLU A 31 -18.57 -19.10 20.82
N ARG A 32 -17.99 -17.94 20.51
CA ARG A 32 -18.62 -16.91 19.70
C ARG A 32 -18.91 -17.50 18.33
N ALA A 33 -20.14 -17.28 17.87
CA ALA A 33 -20.53 -17.67 16.53
C ALA A 33 -19.59 -17.05 15.50
N THR A 34 -19.08 -17.87 14.58
CA THR A 34 -18.25 -17.37 13.50
C THR A 34 -19.12 -16.68 12.45
N ILE A 35 -18.52 -15.85 11.62
CA ILE A 35 -19.20 -15.27 10.46
C ILE A 35 -19.78 -16.35 9.54
N PHE A 36 -19.13 -17.51 9.45
CA PHE A 36 -19.59 -18.64 8.65
C PHE A 36 -20.90 -19.21 9.20
N ASP A 37 -21.02 -19.31 10.52
CA ASP A 37 -22.24 -19.81 11.19
C ASP A 37 -23.41 -18.84 10.95
N LEU A 38 -23.17 -17.54 11.07
CA LEU A 38 -24.17 -16.51 10.79
C LEU A 38 -24.66 -16.58 9.34
N VAL A 39 -23.74 -16.62 8.38
CA VAL A 39 -24.10 -16.62 6.95
C VAL A 39 -24.79 -17.93 6.55
N ALA A 40 -24.33 -19.07 7.07
CA ALA A 40 -24.98 -20.35 6.87
C ALA A 40 -26.40 -20.35 7.46
N ALA A 41 -26.59 -19.74 8.63
CA ALA A 41 -27.91 -19.62 9.27
C ALA A 41 -28.86 -18.72 8.48
N VAL A 42 -28.37 -17.59 7.95
CA VAL A 42 -29.15 -16.69 7.09
C VAL A 42 -29.59 -17.40 5.81
N ALA A 43 -28.67 -18.11 5.17
CA ALA A 43 -28.96 -18.77 3.91
C ALA A 43 -29.85 -20.03 4.06
N SER A 44 -29.88 -20.63 5.26
CA SER A 44 -30.74 -21.78 5.54
C SER A 44 -32.15 -21.42 6.03
N GLY A 45 -32.48 -20.13 6.14
CA GLY A 45 -33.81 -19.70 6.57
C GLY A 45 -34.11 -20.05 8.04
N THR A 46 -33.11 -19.95 8.92
CA THR A 46 -33.30 -20.21 10.37
C THR A 46 -34.23 -19.18 11.02
N SER A 47 -34.78 -19.51 12.19
CA SER A 47 -35.69 -18.64 12.93
C SER A 47 -35.08 -17.28 13.27
N ASP A 48 -35.92 -16.25 13.26
CA ASP A 48 -35.52 -14.85 13.50
C ASP A 48 -34.74 -14.68 14.81
N ASP A 49 -35.18 -15.31 15.89
CA ASP A 49 -34.53 -15.24 17.20
C ASP A 49 -33.12 -15.83 17.17
N ARG A 50 -32.93 -16.95 16.47
CA ARG A 50 -31.62 -17.60 16.30
C ARG A 50 -30.69 -16.69 15.51
N LEU A 51 -31.16 -16.11 14.40
CA LEU A 51 -30.39 -15.20 13.56
C LEU A 51 -29.95 -13.96 14.31
N MET A 52 -30.86 -13.36 15.08
CA MET A 52 -30.55 -12.19 15.89
C MET A 52 -29.53 -12.52 16.99
N LYS A 53 -29.62 -13.71 17.60
CA LYS A 53 -28.65 -14.17 18.58
C LYS A 53 -27.26 -14.36 17.96
N LEU A 54 -27.18 -15.08 16.83
CA LEU A 54 -25.93 -15.29 16.08
C LEU A 54 -25.31 -13.95 15.64
N SER A 55 -26.14 -12.98 15.23
CA SER A 55 -25.66 -11.65 14.83
C SER A 55 -25.05 -10.83 15.98
N ARG A 56 -25.43 -11.11 17.23
CA ARG A 56 -24.87 -10.48 18.43
C ARG A 56 -23.62 -11.20 18.93
N GLU A 57 -23.56 -12.51 18.72
CA GLU A 57 -22.41 -13.35 19.08
C GLU A 57 -21.25 -13.17 18.08
N CYS A 58 -21.56 -12.88 16.81
CA CYS A 58 -20.57 -12.63 15.77
C CYS A 58 -19.75 -11.35 16.06
N GLU A 59 -18.42 -11.47 16.07
CA GLU A 59 -17.50 -10.35 16.33
C GLU A 59 -17.37 -9.38 15.15
N GLU A 60 -17.74 -9.82 13.95
CA GLU A 60 -17.59 -9.03 12.73
C GLU A 60 -18.48 -7.78 12.71
N LYS A 61 -17.92 -6.68 12.22
CA LYS A 61 -18.68 -5.43 12.06
C LYS A 61 -19.80 -5.62 11.02
N PRO A 62 -20.98 -4.98 11.21
CA PRO A 62 -22.08 -5.04 10.25
C PRO A 62 -21.70 -4.69 8.81
N ASP A 63 -20.71 -3.79 8.64
CA ASP A 63 -20.16 -3.42 7.32
C ASP A 63 -19.46 -4.57 6.59
N TYR A 64 -18.91 -5.53 7.33
CA TYR A 64 -18.33 -6.74 6.76
C TYR A 64 -19.40 -7.82 6.58
N VAL A 65 -20.28 -8.00 7.56
CA VAL A 65 -21.37 -9.00 7.53
C VAL A 65 -22.22 -8.84 6.27
N VAL A 66 -22.59 -7.62 5.88
CA VAL A 66 -23.40 -7.37 4.67
C VAL A 66 -22.75 -7.91 3.40
N GLN A 67 -21.41 -7.91 3.32
CA GLN A 67 -20.67 -8.36 2.15
C GLN A 67 -20.61 -9.88 2.06
N TRP A 68 -20.57 -10.55 3.22
CA TRP A 68 -20.70 -12.01 3.28
C TRP A 68 -22.10 -12.47 2.91
N VAL A 69 -23.13 -11.76 3.40
CA VAL A 69 -24.52 -12.03 3.03
C VAL A 69 -24.74 -11.77 1.53
N GLU A 70 -24.18 -10.70 0.95
CA GLU A 70 -24.26 -10.40 -0.49
C GLU A 70 -23.75 -11.56 -1.35
N GLU A 71 -22.62 -12.16 -0.96
CA GLU A 71 -22.04 -13.32 -1.65
C GLU A 71 -22.96 -14.54 -1.54
N ALA A 72 -23.55 -14.80 -0.37
CA ALA A 72 -24.52 -15.86 -0.19
C ALA A 72 -25.79 -15.66 -1.05
N VAL A 73 -26.29 -14.42 -1.11
CA VAL A 73 -27.46 -14.04 -1.94
C VAL A 73 -27.19 -14.25 -3.43
N SER A 74 -25.95 -14.03 -3.88
CA SER A 74 -25.57 -14.25 -5.29
C SER A 74 -25.71 -15.71 -5.73
N GLN A 75 -25.60 -16.65 -4.79
CA GLN A 75 -25.67 -18.09 -5.04
C GLN A 75 -27.11 -18.63 -5.06
N ILE A 76 -28.11 -17.82 -4.68
CA ILE A 76 -29.53 -18.21 -4.71
C ILE A 76 -29.91 -18.54 -6.16
N PRO A 77 -30.43 -19.74 -6.47
CA PRO A 77 -30.75 -20.13 -7.85
C PRO A 77 -31.96 -19.38 -8.40
N ASP A 78 -33.03 -19.24 -7.61
CA ASP A 78 -34.25 -18.55 -8.03
C ASP A 78 -34.03 -17.04 -8.18
N ARG A 79 -34.25 -16.54 -9.40
CA ARG A 79 -34.11 -15.14 -9.74
C ARG A 79 -35.08 -14.25 -8.96
N ALA A 80 -36.32 -14.68 -8.74
CA ALA A 80 -37.32 -13.86 -8.07
C ALA A 80 -36.97 -13.65 -6.59
N ARG A 81 -36.61 -14.72 -5.87
CA ARG A 81 -36.08 -14.66 -4.50
C ARG A 81 -34.81 -13.82 -4.42
N ARG A 82 -33.85 -14.07 -5.31
CA ARG A 82 -32.58 -13.33 -5.36
C ARG A 82 -32.80 -11.81 -5.49
N ILE A 83 -33.74 -11.36 -6.32
CA ILE A 83 -34.09 -9.94 -6.45
C ILE A 83 -34.64 -9.38 -5.13
N ARG A 84 -35.53 -10.10 -4.45
CA ARG A 84 -36.10 -9.67 -3.17
C ARG A 84 -35.04 -9.62 -2.08
N ALA A 85 -34.18 -10.63 -1.99
CA ALA A 85 -33.04 -10.66 -1.09
C ALA A 85 -32.07 -9.49 -1.34
N TYR A 86 -31.70 -9.22 -2.60
CA TYR A 86 -30.88 -8.05 -2.94
C TYR A 86 -31.54 -6.73 -2.57
N ARG A 87 -32.87 -6.63 -2.61
CA ARG A 87 -33.60 -5.42 -2.14
C ARG A 87 -33.38 -5.18 -0.65
N ARG A 88 -33.35 -6.26 0.16
CA ARG A 88 -33.10 -6.20 1.60
C ARG A 88 -31.67 -5.80 1.90
N VAL A 89 -30.71 -6.44 1.22
CA VAL A 89 -29.27 -6.11 1.32
C VAL A 89 -29.01 -4.67 0.90
N SER A 90 -29.57 -4.23 -0.23
CA SER A 90 -29.45 -2.84 -0.70
C SER A 90 -29.98 -1.84 0.32
N ARG A 91 -31.12 -2.13 0.96
CA ARG A 91 -31.64 -1.26 2.02
C ARG A 91 -30.77 -1.25 3.27
N ALA A 92 -30.17 -2.37 3.63
CA ALA A 92 -29.20 -2.45 4.72
C ALA A 92 -27.96 -1.60 4.42
N ASP A 93 -27.41 -1.68 3.21
CA ASP A 93 -26.24 -0.89 2.77
C ASP A 93 -26.52 0.63 2.84
N VAL A 94 -27.73 1.07 2.49
CA VAL A 94 -28.14 2.48 2.66
C VAL A 94 -28.09 2.91 4.13
N TYR A 95 -28.48 2.06 5.09
CA TYR A 95 -28.37 2.37 6.52
C TYR A 95 -26.92 2.39 6.99
N LEU A 96 -26.07 1.49 6.49
CA LEU A 96 -24.64 1.48 6.79
C LEU A 96 -23.95 2.75 6.26
N GLY A 97 -24.22 3.15 5.01
CA GLY A 97 -23.72 4.40 4.44
C GLY A 97 -24.19 5.65 5.20
N ARG A 98 -25.45 5.66 5.66
CA ARG A 98 -25.98 6.72 6.55
C ARG A 98 -25.28 6.73 7.91
N THR A 99 -24.92 5.56 8.43
CA THR A 99 -24.14 5.46 9.67
C THR A 99 -22.77 6.09 9.51
N MET A 100 -22.06 5.78 8.41
CA MET A 100 -20.73 6.33 8.15
C MET A 100 -20.74 7.85 7.96
N THR A 101 -21.77 8.38 7.28
CA THR A 101 -21.89 9.82 7.03
C THR A 101 -22.34 10.61 8.27
N ARG A 102 -23.24 10.06 9.09
CA ARG A 102 -23.83 10.76 10.25
C ARG A 102 -23.26 10.35 11.60
N GLN A 103 -22.42 9.32 11.65
CA GLN A 103 -21.92 8.69 12.88
C GLN A 103 -23.04 8.21 13.82
N TYR A 104 -24.22 7.88 13.28
CA TYR A 104 -25.39 7.46 14.06
C TYR A 104 -25.52 5.93 14.08
N TYR A 105 -24.80 5.28 15.00
CA TYR A 105 -24.61 3.82 15.05
C TYR A 105 -25.86 3.00 15.43
N THR A 106 -26.94 3.61 15.91
CA THR A 106 -28.19 2.87 16.15
C THR A 106 -28.79 2.31 14.86
N LEU A 107 -28.47 2.90 13.71
CA LEU A 107 -28.84 2.40 12.38
C LEU A 107 -28.28 1.01 12.08
N TRP A 108 -27.20 0.59 12.75
CA TRP A 108 -26.69 -0.77 12.64
C TRP A 108 -27.72 -1.82 13.06
N ARG A 109 -28.54 -1.55 14.07
CA ARG A 109 -29.60 -2.50 14.49
C ARG A 109 -30.56 -2.80 13.34
N TYR A 110 -30.95 -1.75 12.59
CA TYR A 110 -31.83 -1.86 11.44
C TYR A 110 -31.12 -2.53 10.25
N ALA A 111 -29.87 -2.14 9.97
CA ALA A 111 -29.08 -2.75 8.91
C ALA A 111 -28.90 -4.26 9.15
N THR A 112 -28.50 -4.66 10.36
CA THR A 112 -28.33 -6.05 10.77
C THR A 112 -29.64 -6.81 10.60
N SER A 113 -30.77 -6.28 11.10
CA SER A 113 -32.07 -6.95 10.93
C SER A 113 -32.48 -7.17 9.48
N LEU A 114 -32.16 -6.22 8.59
CA LEU A 114 -32.51 -6.32 7.18
C LEU A 114 -31.61 -7.30 6.42
N MET A 115 -30.31 -7.32 6.74
CA MET A 115 -29.37 -8.23 6.07
C MET A 115 -29.44 -9.66 6.62
N THR A 116 -29.89 -9.88 7.86
CA THR A 116 -30.04 -11.23 8.43
C THR A 116 -31.45 -11.75 8.24
N VAL A 117 -32.40 -11.32 9.08
CA VAL A 117 -33.80 -11.76 9.09
C VAL A 117 -34.48 -11.41 7.77
N GLY A 118 -34.27 -10.20 7.26
CA GLY A 118 -34.88 -9.76 6.00
C GLY A 118 -34.48 -10.62 4.79
N VAL A 119 -33.24 -11.13 4.76
CA VAL A 119 -32.77 -12.03 3.70
C VAL A 119 -33.23 -13.47 3.94
N ALA A 120 -33.15 -13.95 5.19
CA ALA A 120 -33.59 -15.28 5.56
C ALA A 120 -35.08 -15.53 5.28
N ALA A 121 -35.93 -14.51 5.50
CA ALA A 121 -37.36 -14.57 5.18
C ALA A 121 -37.65 -14.80 3.68
N GLU A 122 -36.72 -14.44 2.79
CA GLU A 122 -36.87 -14.72 1.35
C GLU A 122 -36.40 -16.14 0.98
N GLU A 123 -35.62 -16.79 1.86
CA GLU A 123 -35.01 -18.11 1.66
C GLU A 123 -35.70 -19.27 2.42
N GLU A 124 -36.63 -18.98 3.33
CA GLU A 124 -37.30 -19.94 4.23
C GLU A 124 -37.86 -21.21 3.51
N SER A 125 -38.24 -21.09 2.23
CA SER A 125 -38.81 -22.18 1.43
C SER A 125 -37.86 -22.80 0.40
N SER A 126 -36.57 -22.47 0.45
CA SER A 126 -35.57 -22.88 -0.56
C SER A 126 -34.95 -24.24 -0.23
N GLY A 127 -34.69 -24.51 1.05
CA GLY A 127 -33.93 -25.69 1.50
C GLY A 127 -32.49 -25.75 0.98
N TYR A 128 -32.08 -24.72 0.23
CA TYR A 128 -30.78 -24.60 -0.39
C TYR A 128 -29.76 -24.08 0.64
N ARG A 129 -28.65 -24.79 0.78
CA ARG A 129 -27.54 -24.38 1.65
C ARG A 129 -26.35 -23.98 0.77
N PRO A 130 -26.15 -22.68 0.49
CA PRO A 130 -25.00 -22.23 -0.28
C PRO A 130 -23.70 -22.54 0.45
N ARG A 131 -22.64 -22.71 -0.33
CA ARG A 131 -21.29 -22.81 0.23
C ARG A 131 -20.88 -21.41 0.66
N VAL A 132 -20.60 -21.24 1.95
CA VAL A 132 -20.08 -19.95 2.45
C VAL A 132 -18.68 -19.74 1.88
N MET A 133 -18.56 -18.73 1.02
CA MET A 133 -17.32 -18.32 0.36
C MET A 133 -16.97 -16.90 0.81
N PRO A 134 -15.67 -16.56 0.85
CA PRO A 134 -15.26 -15.19 1.15
C PRO A 134 -15.82 -14.21 0.10
N PRO A 135 -16.18 -12.97 0.50
CA PRO A 135 -16.78 -12.00 -0.42
C PRO A 135 -15.89 -11.73 -1.64
N SER A 136 -16.41 -11.99 -2.83
CA SER A 136 -15.71 -11.72 -4.10
C SER A 136 -15.44 -10.21 -4.27
N ARG A 137 -16.24 -9.36 -3.62
CA ARG A 137 -16.11 -7.91 -3.58
C ARG A 137 -14.75 -7.43 -3.10
N TRP A 138 -14.14 -8.07 -2.09
CA TRP A 138 -12.82 -7.66 -1.59
C TRP A 138 -11.72 -7.83 -2.63
N LYS A 139 -11.72 -8.97 -3.32
CA LYS A 139 -10.79 -9.24 -4.41
C LYS A 139 -10.98 -8.23 -5.55
N ARG A 140 -12.23 -7.99 -5.95
CA ARG A 140 -12.57 -7.00 -6.98
C ARG A 140 -12.12 -5.60 -6.60
N MET A 141 -12.34 -5.18 -5.36
CA MET A 141 -11.93 -3.87 -4.84
C MET A 141 -10.41 -3.71 -4.81
N ALA A 142 -9.68 -4.75 -4.40
CA ALA A 142 -8.21 -4.75 -4.43
C ALA A 142 -7.67 -4.59 -5.85
N THR A 143 -8.23 -5.35 -6.81
CA THR A 143 -7.87 -5.23 -8.23
C THR A 143 -8.22 -3.85 -8.79
N ALA A 144 -9.42 -3.35 -8.52
CA ALA A 144 -9.86 -2.04 -8.97
C ALA A 144 -9.00 -0.91 -8.37
N LYS A 145 -8.60 -1.02 -7.09
CA LYS A 145 -7.68 -0.07 -6.45
C LYS A 145 -6.33 -0.06 -7.15
N LYS A 146 -5.75 -1.23 -7.47
CA LYS A 146 -4.49 -1.31 -8.23
C LYS A 146 -4.63 -0.64 -9.60
N GLN A 147 -5.69 -0.99 -10.35
CA GLN A 147 -5.94 -0.41 -11.68
C GLN A 147 -6.14 1.11 -11.62
N LYS A 148 -6.86 1.61 -10.61
CA LYS A 148 -7.07 3.05 -10.39
C LYS A 148 -5.76 3.76 -10.09
N THR A 149 -4.91 3.18 -9.25
CA THR A 149 -3.58 3.75 -8.96
C THR A 149 -2.73 3.83 -10.22
N VAL A 150 -2.65 2.75 -11.01
CA VAL A 150 -1.89 2.74 -12.27
C VAL A 150 -2.40 3.78 -13.27
N ARG A 151 -3.73 3.89 -13.44
CA ARG A 151 -4.33 4.91 -14.32
C ARG A 151 -4.04 6.32 -13.84
N ARG A 152 -4.10 6.56 -12.53
CA ARG A 152 -3.82 7.88 -11.94
C ARG A 152 -2.36 8.28 -12.12
N THR A 153 -1.42 7.37 -11.85
CA THR A 153 0.01 7.67 -12.02
C THR A 153 0.38 7.83 -13.49
N LEU A 154 -0.22 7.05 -14.38
CA LEU A 154 -0.07 7.23 -15.83
C LEU A 154 -0.56 8.61 -16.28
N SER A 155 -1.76 9.00 -15.84
CA SER A 155 -2.34 10.29 -16.24
C SER A 155 -1.50 11.46 -15.73
N ALA A 156 -0.98 11.37 -14.50
CA ALA A 156 -0.10 12.39 -13.93
C ALA A 156 1.22 12.53 -14.70
N ALA A 157 1.84 11.41 -15.09
CA ALA A 157 3.08 11.44 -15.89
C ALA A 157 2.84 12.07 -17.27
N LEU A 158 1.73 11.73 -17.92
CA LEU A 158 1.35 12.33 -19.21
C LEU A 158 0.97 13.81 -19.05
N ALA A 159 0.31 14.19 -17.96
CA ALA A 159 -0.05 15.56 -17.66
C ALA A 159 1.18 16.45 -17.52
N GLU A 160 2.21 15.97 -16.82
CA GLU A 160 3.49 16.66 -16.71
C GLU A 160 4.18 16.79 -18.08
N GLY A 161 4.21 15.70 -18.87
CA GLY A 161 4.87 15.68 -20.17
C GLY A 161 4.21 16.56 -21.24
N TYR A 162 2.88 16.69 -21.22
CA TYR A 162 2.11 17.46 -22.23
C TYR A 162 1.55 18.78 -21.70
N SER A 163 1.69 19.08 -20.40
CA SER A 163 1.09 20.25 -19.75
C SER A 163 -0.44 20.35 -19.93
N ILE A 164 -1.12 19.20 -19.89
CA ILE A 164 -2.59 19.07 -20.00
C ILE A 164 -3.13 18.54 -18.67
N PRO A 165 -4.28 19.01 -18.16
CA PRO A 165 -4.91 18.47 -16.95
C PRO A 165 -5.19 16.97 -17.01
N ASP A 166 -4.96 16.26 -15.89
CA ASP A 166 -5.20 14.82 -15.73
C ASP A 166 -6.59 14.37 -16.21
N SER A 167 -7.62 15.16 -15.92
CA SER A 167 -9.01 14.84 -16.27
C SER A 167 -9.22 14.79 -17.77
N GLN A 168 -8.68 15.77 -18.51
CA GLN A 168 -8.77 15.83 -19.98
C GLN A 168 -7.99 14.69 -20.62
N ILE A 169 -6.84 14.31 -20.07
CA ILE A 169 -6.08 13.15 -20.57
C ILE A 169 -6.91 11.88 -20.44
N GLN A 170 -7.56 11.68 -19.30
CA GLN A 170 -8.38 10.49 -19.05
C GLN A 170 -9.66 10.45 -19.90
N SER A 171 -10.30 11.59 -20.16
CA SER A 171 -11.57 11.65 -20.88
C SER A 171 -11.41 11.69 -22.40
N GLU A 172 -10.41 12.41 -22.92
CA GLU A 172 -10.34 12.79 -24.33
C GLU A 172 -9.08 12.27 -25.03
N TYR A 173 -7.91 12.33 -24.39
CA TYR A 173 -6.64 12.09 -25.09
C TYR A 173 -6.08 10.67 -24.95
N ILE A 174 -6.59 9.84 -24.03
CA ILE A 174 -6.01 8.53 -23.75
C ILE A 174 -5.97 7.60 -24.98
N ASP A 175 -6.99 7.65 -25.85
CA ASP A 175 -7.06 6.85 -27.08
C ASP A 175 -6.10 7.35 -28.18
N LEU A 176 -5.86 8.66 -28.23
CA LEU A 176 -4.88 9.22 -29.16
C LEU A 176 -3.46 8.87 -28.70
N LEU A 177 -3.19 8.99 -27.40
CA LEU A 177 -1.91 8.67 -26.80
C LEU A 177 -1.60 7.17 -26.86
N SER A 178 -2.60 6.28 -26.76
CA SER A 178 -2.39 4.84 -26.95
C SER A 178 -1.91 4.52 -28.36
N ARG A 179 -2.50 5.13 -29.41
CA ARG A 179 -2.05 4.95 -30.80
C ARG A 179 -0.63 5.46 -31.05
N VAL A 180 -0.27 6.58 -30.44
CA VAL A 180 1.11 7.09 -30.51
C VAL A 180 2.08 6.15 -29.79
N ALA A 181 1.68 5.59 -28.64
CA ALA A 181 2.47 4.62 -27.91
C ALA A 181 2.61 3.28 -28.65
N GLU A 182 1.61 2.87 -29.44
CA GLU A 182 1.66 1.67 -30.29
C GLU A 182 2.69 1.78 -31.41
N ALA A 183 2.86 2.98 -31.99
CA ALA A 183 3.82 3.20 -33.07
C ALA A 183 5.27 3.04 -32.57
N ASN A 184 5.63 3.75 -31.49
CA ASN A 184 6.99 3.74 -30.93
C ASN A 184 6.96 3.50 -29.40
N PRO A 185 6.84 2.25 -28.93
CA PRO A 185 6.62 1.96 -27.50
C PRO A 185 7.86 2.24 -26.63
N GLU A 186 9.07 2.05 -27.15
CA GLU A 186 10.32 2.27 -26.42
C GLU A 186 10.57 3.76 -26.17
N GLU A 187 10.46 4.58 -27.22
CA GLU A 187 10.63 6.03 -27.14
C GLU A 187 9.58 6.67 -26.24
N PHE A 188 8.32 6.23 -26.35
CA PHE A 188 7.23 6.76 -25.52
C PHE A 188 7.46 6.45 -24.03
N CYS A 189 7.93 5.24 -23.73
CA CYS A 189 8.26 4.82 -22.37
C CYS A 189 9.43 5.62 -21.79
N GLU A 190 10.48 5.89 -22.58
CA GLU A 190 11.64 6.70 -22.16
C GLU A 190 11.25 8.17 -21.95
N ARG A 191 10.46 8.74 -22.88
CA ARG A 191 10.06 10.14 -22.84
C ARG A 191 9.26 10.50 -21.59
N HIS A 192 8.35 9.61 -21.18
CA HIS A 192 7.41 9.83 -20.09
C HIS A 192 7.74 9.03 -18.82
N ASN A 193 8.90 8.34 -18.79
CA ASN A 193 9.35 7.50 -17.68
C ASN A 193 8.28 6.52 -17.16
N LEU A 194 7.60 5.84 -18.07
CA LEU A 194 6.47 4.98 -17.74
C LEU A 194 6.90 3.62 -17.19
N ASP A 195 6.09 3.08 -16.29
CA ASP A 195 6.24 1.71 -15.77
C ASP A 195 5.61 0.67 -16.70
N ALA A 196 6.01 -0.60 -16.56
CA ALA A 196 5.46 -1.71 -17.34
C ALA A 196 3.94 -1.87 -17.17
N ASP A 197 3.41 -1.65 -15.96
CA ASP A 197 1.96 -1.71 -15.70
C ASP A 197 1.23 -0.56 -16.41
N GLN A 198 1.84 0.62 -16.51
CA GLN A 198 1.27 1.79 -17.20
C GLN A 198 1.27 1.60 -18.72
N MET A 199 2.36 1.08 -19.29
CA MET A 199 2.44 0.72 -20.70
C MET A 199 1.45 -0.39 -21.08
N THR A 200 1.19 -1.33 -20.16
CA THR A 200 0.16 -2.37 -20.37
C THR A 200 -1.24 -1.77 -20.48
N VAL A 201 -1.52 -0.67 -19.77
CA VAL A 201 -2.81 0.03 -19.86
C VAL A 201 -2.99 0.71 -21.22
N LEU A 202 -1.93 1.25 -21.81
CA LEU A 202 -1.97 1.93 -23.12
C LEU A 202 -2.01 0.95 -24.30
N LEU A 203 -1.13 -0.06 -24.30
CA LEU A 203 -0.96 -0.97 -25.44
C LEU A 203 -1.97 -2.12 -25.47
N HIS A 204 -2.67 -2.37 -24.35
CA HIS A 204 -3.49 -3.55 -24.13
C HIS A 204 -2.78 -4.91 -24.36
N ASP A 205 -1.46 -4.91 -24.56
CA ASP A 205 -0.60 -6.08 -24.74
C ASP A 205 0.53 -6.07 -23.70
N LYS A 206 0.42 -7.01 -22.76
CA LYS A 206 1.38 -7.17 -21.65
C LYS A 206 2.77 -7.58 -22.13
N ALA A 207 2.87 -8.35 -23.22
CA ALA A 207 4.16 -8.82 -23.72
C ALA A 207 4.98 -7.68 -24.33
N ARG A 208 4.33 -6.86 -25.17
CA ARG A 208 4.96 -5.67 -25.78
C ARG A 208 5.33 -4.63 -24.73
N ALA A 209 4.46 -4.37 -23.76
CA ALA A 209 4.74 -3.43 -22.66
C ALA A 209 5.98 -3.84 -21.85
N ALA A 210 6.10 -5.13 -21.51
CA ALA A 210 7.25 -5.65 -20.76
C ALA A 210 8.55 -5.63 -21.59
N ALA A 211 8.47 -5.84 -22.90
CA ALA A 211 9.62 -5.76 -23.80
C ALA A 211 10.16 -4.32 -23.88
N ALA A 212 9.28 -3.35 -24.13
CA ALA A 212 9.64 -1.94 -24.22
C ALA A 212 10.27 -1.42 -22.92
N PHE A 213 9.66 -1.72 -21.77
CA PHE A 213 10.23 -1.33 -20.48
C PHE A 213 11.61 -1.96 -20.22
N LYS A 214 11.82 -3.23 -20.59
CA LYS A 214 13.13 -3.88 -20.47
C LYS A 214 14.17 -3.28 -21.41
N ALA A 215 13.78 -2.89 -22.64
CA ALA A 215 14.67 -2.24 -23.59
C ALA A 215 15.14 -0.89 -23.03
N VAL A 216 14.23 -0.07 -22.52
CA VAL A 216 14.54 1.21 -21.87
C VAL A 216 15.45 1.02 -20.65
N GLN A 217 15.18 0.03 -19.78
CA GLN A 217 16.05 -0.26 -18.64
C GLN A 217 17.47 -0.69 -19.05
N LYS A 218 17.60 -1.50 -20.11
CA LYS A 218 18.91 -1.89 -20.65
C LYS A 218 19.66 -0.68 -21.20
N ALA A 219 18.97 0.15 -22.00
CA ALA A 219 19.55 1.38 -22.55
C ALA A 219 19.99 2.35 -21.44
N ALA A 220 19.20 2.52 -20.38
CA ALA A 220 19.55 3.33 -19.21
C ALA A 220 20.82 2.80 -18.50
N LYS A 221 20.90 1.48 -18.24
CA LYS A 221 22.09 0.86 -17.62
C LYS A 221 23.35 1.01 -18.47
N GLU A 222 23.22 0.90 -19.79
CA GLU A 222 24.35 1.11 -20.70
C GLU A 222 24.81 2.57 -20.71
N ARG A 223 23.88 3.53 -20.68
CA ARG A 223 24.21 4.97 -20.55
C ARG A 223 24.91 5.26 -19.23
N GLU A 224 24.43 4.71 -18.11
CA GLU A 224 25.11 4.87 -16.81
C GLU A 224 26.52 4.28 -16.80
N MET A 225 26.72 3.10 -17.38
CA MET A 225 28.05 2.50 -17.51
C MET A 225 28.98 3.36 -18.36
N LYS A 226 28.49 3.93 -19.46
CA LYS A 226 29.26 4.86 -20.31
C LYS A 226 29.61 6.14 -19.56
N VAL A 227 28.68 6.72 -18.79
CA VAL A 227 28.93 7.89 -17.95
C VAL A 227 29.96 7.60 -16.86
N LYS A 228 29.86 6.44 -16.17
CA LYS A 228 30.83 6.01 -15.16
C LYS A 228 32.22 5.81 -15.77
N LYS A 229 32.32 5.21 -16.95
CA LYS A 229 33.58 5.05 -17.69
C LYS A 229 34.17 6.40 -18.12
N ALA A 230 33.34 7.32 -18.62
CA ALA A 230 33.77 8.67 -19.00
C ALA A 230 34.21 9.50 -17.79
N ALA A 231 33.53 9.38 -16.65
CA ALA A 231 33.91 10.03 -15.40
C ALA A 231 35.22 9.45 -14.84
N ALA A 232 35.42 8.13 -14.92
CA ALA A 232 36.68 7.48 -14.55
C ALA A 232 37.85 7.92 -15.46
N ALA A 233 37.61 8.02 -16.77
CA ALA A 233 38.59 8.51 -17.73
C ALA A 233 38.96 9.99 -17.47
N LYS A 234 37.97 10.86 -17.24
CA LYS A 234 38.21 12.27 -16.87
C LYS A 234 38.95 12.40 -15.53
N LYS A 235 38.65 11.55 -14.54
CA LYS A 235 39.36 11.52 -13.25
C LYS A 235 40.80 11.01 -13.39
N ALA A 236 41.05 10.08 -14.31
CA ALA A 236 42.40 9.59 -14.62
C ALA A 236 43.21 10.63 -15.41
N GLU A 237 42.60 11.36 -16.35
CA GLU A 237 43.25 12.49 -17.04
C GLU A 237 43.54 13.66 -16.09
N ALA A 238 42.63 13.98 -15.17
CA ALA A 238 42.86 15.01 -14.17
C ALA A 238 44.00 14.63 -13.20
N ARG A 239 44.12 13.36 -12.82
CA ARG A 239 45.27 12.85 -12.05
C ARG A 239 46.56 12.97 -12.84
N LYS A 240 46.59 12.53 -14.11
CA LYS A 240 47.77 12.67 -14.98
C LYS A 240 48.20 14.12 -15.19
N LYS A 241 47.24 15.05 -15.28
CA LYS A 241 47.54 16.49 -15.38
C LYS A 241 48.08 17.05 -14.07
N ALA A 242 47.55 16.64 -12.92
CA ALA A 242 48.08 17.01 -11.62
C ALA A 242 49.50 16.44 -11.40
N ASP A 243 49.75 15.19 -11.80
CA ASP A 243 51.06 14.55 -11.72
C ASP A 243 52.09 15.24 -12.65
N LEU A 244 51.65 15.74 -13.83
CA LEU A 244 52.48 16.52 -14.76
C LEU A 244 52.77 17.94 -14.24
N GLU A 245 51.79 18.60 -13.61
CA GLU A 245 51.98 19.91 -12.97
C GLU A 245 52.90 19.82 -11.75
N GLU A 246 52.82 18.72 -10.99
CA GLU A 246 53.71 18.46 -9.86
C GLU A 246 55.14 18.14 -10.35
N ALA A 247 55.29 17.41 -11.46
CA ALA A 247 56.59 17.16 -12.09
C ALA A 247 57.22 18.43 -12.69
N LEU A 248 56.43 19.32 -13.30
CA LEU A 248 56.89 20.62 -13.81
C LEU A 248 57.33 21.55 -12.67
N LYS A 249 56.60 21.60 -11.55
CA LYS A 249 57.00 22.35 -10.35
C LYS A 249 58.27 21.80 -9.71
N LYS A 250 58.49 20.49 -9.80
CA LYS A 250 59.72 19.84 -9.29
C LYS A 250 60.93 20.12 -10.19
N ALA A 251 60.72 20.23 -11.50
CA ALA A 251 61.77 20.62 -12.46
C ALA A 251 62.13 22.11 -12.37
N GLU A 252 61.17 23.00 -12.09
CA GLU A 252 61.46 24.42 -11.81
C GLU A 252 62.18 24.65 -10.47
N ALA A 253 62.00 23.76 -9.49
CA ALA A 253 62.72 23.81 -8.21
C ALA A 253 64.17 23.31 -8.28
N GLU A 254 64.55 22.57 -9.34
CA GLU A 254 65.90 22.03 -9.53
C GLU A 254 66.81 22.95 -10.37
N ALA A 255 66.28 24.06 -10.92
CA ALA A 255 67.00 24.97 -11.82
C ALA A 255 67.36 26.36 -11.22
N ALA A 256 67.24 26.56 -9.90
CA ALA A 256 67.60 27.83 -9.27
C ALA A 256 68.73 27.67 -8.22
N PRO A 257 69.93 28.25 -8.43
CA PRO A 257 70.95 28.36 -7.40
C PRO A 257 70.68 29.55 -6.47
N ALA A 258 70.81 29.35 -5.16
CA ALA A 258 70.84 30.38 -4.12
C ALA A 258 72.31 30.77 -3.80
N PRO A 259 72.65 31.74 -2.90
CA PRO A 259 71.86 32.80 -2.21
C PRO A 259 72.58 34.18 -2.16
N VAL A 260 71.97 35.27 -1.63
CA VAL A 260 72.59 36.25 -0.68
C VAL A 260 71.47 37.02 0.07
N VAL A 261 71.59 37.10 1.40
CA VAL A 261 70.78 37.86 2.39
C VAL A 261 71.64 39.05 2.91
N PRO A 262 71.08 40.21 3.31
CA PRO A 262 70.89 40.54 4.75
C PRO A 262 69.53 41.25 5.05
N GLU A 263 68.75 40.92 6.10
CA GLU A 263 68.90 41.17 7.57
C GLU A 263 68.78 42.68 7.94
N VAL A 264 67.97 43.21 8.89
CA VAL A 264 67.18 42.78 10.09
C VAL A 264 66.18 43.96 10.43
N PRO A 265 65.59 44.16 11.64
CA PRO A 265 64.67 43.42 12.56
C PRO A 265 63.33 44.20 12.78
N ALA A 266 62.43 43.96 13.75
CA ALA A 266 61.85 42.83 14.49
C ALA A 266 60.85 43.48 15.48
N GLU A 267 59.67 42.90 15.69
CA GLU A 267 58.94 43.05 16.96
C GLU A 267 58.16 41.75 17.23
N GLU A 268 58.42 41.17 18.40
CA GLU A 268 57.81 39.98 19.00
C GLU A 268 56.42 40.35 19.59
N GLU A 269 55.43 39.48 19.86
CA GLU A 269 55.52 38.25 20.66
C GLU A 269 54.21 37.41 20.52
N LYS A 270 54.33 36.10 20.75
CA LYS A 270 53.31 34.99 20.73
C LYS A 270 52.68 34.82 22.15
N PRO A 271 51.83 33.81 22.55
CA PRO A 271 51.59 32.46 21.98
C PRO A 271 50.14 31.85 22.04
N VAL A 272 49.75 31.01 21.06
CA VAL A 272 49.55 29.53 21.05
C VAL A 272 48.34 28.97 21.85
N GLU A 273 47.42 28.25 21.17
CA GLU A 273 47.05 26.84 21.45
C GLU A 273 45.97 26.26 20.49
N LYS A 274 45.76 24.94 20.59
CA LYS A 274 45.41 23.93 19.58
C LYS A 274 43.93 23.87 19.13
N LYS A 275 43.71 23.25 17.96
CA LYS A 275 42.42 22.65 17.54
C LYS A 275 41.98 21.57 18.53
N PRO A 276 40.65 21.37 18.68
CA PRO A 276 40.12 20.06 18.33
C PRO A 276 38.85 20.11 17.47
N ALA A 277 38.54 18.93 16.92
CA ALA A 277 37.46 18.62 15.99
C ALA A 277 36.05 18.93 16.54
N ALA A 278 35.19 19.46 15.68
CA ALA A 278 33.76 19.53 15.95
C ALA A 278 33.10 18.18 15.58
N THR A 279 32.52 17.61 16.62
CA THR A 279 31.80 16.35 16.75
C THR A 279 30.51 16.30 15.94
N GLN A 280 30.12 15.08 15.59
CA GLN A 280 28.83 14.67 15.04
C GLN A 280 27.66 15.37 15.72
N ALA A 281 26.74 15.91 14.91
CA ALA A 281 25.43 16.34 15.36
C ALA A 281 24.47 15.15 15.31
N THR A 282 24.15 14.61 16.48
CA THR A 282 22.94 13.83 16.74
C THR A 282 22.27 14.46 17.95
N LEU A 283 21.01 14.91 17.81
CA LEU A 283 19.87 14.34 18.53
C LEU A 283 18.57 15.16 18.34
N ASP A 284 17.46 14.44 18.50
CA ASP A 284 16.13 14.86 18.94
C ASP A 284 15.11 15.39 17.92
N PHE A 285 14.44 14.41 17.29
CA PHE A 285 13.00 14.49 17.02
C PHE A 285 12.23 14.06 18.27
N PHE A 286 11.45 14.98 18.84
CA PHE A 286 10.22 14.66 19.55
C PHE A 286 9.09 14.42 18.54
#